data_AF-K0SSA4-F1
#
_entry.id   AF-K0SSA4-F1
#
_cell.length_a   1.000
_cell.length_b   1.000
_cell.length_c   1.000
_cell.angle_alpha   90.00
_cell.angle_beta   90.00
_cell.angle_gamma   90.00
#
_symmetry.space_group_name_H-M   'P 1'
#
loop_
_entity.id
_entity.type
_entity.pdbx_description
1 polymer ?
#
loop_
_entity_poly.entity_id
_entity_poly.type
_entity_poly.pdbx_seq_one_letter_code
_entity_poly.pdbx_strand_id
1 'polypeptide(L)'
;MSTASRATTALQVIIGVNVLVHLLRDDLRPYLSIRNTYSVGDGSLKAMLLSIVYHVDTSHLLVNMLSLYRYGSELFVSTSSKRWSDTTRVVLCYVLCGLGAFFGVEFLSRYHEAEWHRRVASARRAGRCTHWLCGAINDALGVDASSLITDLLADAKTSMMNSDSLLVRRKLLKIQLFTPSRTRTLTPLVSSQGMFHFQQIKRIGASGVVYGWMGMRLTTSWLSQYHRRMDALDFFFVVLSIAYDFRQSPLTLDDIRLSALMKSDGIDHQAHIMGALFGIMLAVILIQWDKLCDYLKFRRGAGRRLGSRWEDEQRIRQRENDRRRNSRLINENAGNSSSRRRERTML
;
A
#
# COMPACT_ATOMS: atom_id res chain seq x y z
N MET A 1 -0.54 -13.29 28.48
CA MET A 1 -1.15 -12.24 27.62
C MET A 1 -2.09 -12.87 26.61
N SER A 2 -3.26 -12.29 26.38
CA SER A 2 -4.16 -12.69 25.28
C SER A 2 -3.54 -12.36 23.92
N THR A 3 -3.95 -13.03 22.84
CA THR A 3 -3.45 -12.72 21.48
C THR A 3 -3.78 -11.28 21.08
N ALA A 4 -4.99 -10.82 21.40
CA ALA A 4 -5.40 -9.42 21.21
C ALA A 4 -4.44 -8.43 21.90
N SER A 5 -4.05 -8.69 23.15
CA SER A 5 -3.07 -7.84 23.86
C SER A 5 -1.72 -7.82 23.14
N ARG A 6 -1.25 -8.94 22.61
CA ARG A 6 0.01 -9.00 21.83
C ARG A 6 -0.09 -8.25 20.49
N ALA A 7 -1.24 -8.29 19.82
CA ALA A 7 -1.48 -7.50 18.61
C ALA A 7 -1.51 -5.99 18.91
N THR A 8 -2.17 -5.58 20.01
CA THR A 8 -2.18 -4.19 20.47
C THR A 8 -0.76 -3.70 20.77
N THR A 9 0.04 -4.49 21.50
CA THR A 9 1.44 -4.15 21.79
C THR A 9 2.24 -4.02 20.49
N ALA A 10 2.08 -4.92 19.53
CA ALA A 10 2.76 -4.84 18.24
C ALA A 10 2.41 -3.55 17.48
N LEU A 11 1.13 -3.20 17.44
CA LEU A 11 0.64 -1.97 16.80
C LEU A 11 1.21 -0.72 17.49
N GLN A 12 1.22 -0.70 18.83
CA GLN A 12 1.81 0.40 19.60
C GLN A 12 3.32 0.53 19.37
N VAL A 13 4.04 -0.60 19.27
CA VAL A 13 5.49 -0.59 18.95
C VAL A 13 5.73 -0.03 17.56
N ILE A 14 4.93 -0.44 16.55
CA ILE A 14 5.03 0.11 15.19
C ILE A 14 4.82 1.63 15.21
N ILE A 15 3.78 2.11 15.89
CA ILE A 15 3.50 3.55 16.03
C ILE A 15 4.66 4.25 16.75
N GLY A 16 5.14 3.69 17.86
CA GLY A 16 6.27 4.22 18.63
C GLY A 16 7.56 4.33 17.81
N VAL A 17 7.85 3.34 16.96
CA VAL A 17 9.01 3.37 16.04
C VAL A 17 8.87 4.51 15.03
N ASN A 18 7.69 4.71 14.44
CA ASN A 18 7.45 5.83 13.51
C ASN A 18 7.64 7.19 14.19
N VAL A 19 7.11 7.35 15.41
CA VAL A 19 7.29 8.57 16.20
C VAL A 19 8.76 8.79 16.54
N LEU A 20 9.47 7.76 17.00
CA LEU A 20 10.89 7.84 17.34
C LEU A 20 11.74 8.22 16.13
N VAL A 21 11.51 7.60 14.97
CA VAL A 21 12.23 7.94 13.73
C VAL A 21 11.96 9.39 13.31
N HIS A 22 10.74 9.90 13.53
CA HIS A 22 10.44 11.30 13.26
C HIS A 22 11.13 12.26 14.24
N LEU A 23 11.23 11.91 15.52
CA LEU A 23 11.96 12.71 16.51
C LEU A 23 13.46 12.75 16.22
N LEU A 24 14.03 11.64 15.74
CA LEU A 24 15.44 11.52 15.35
C LEU A 24 15.71 11.97 13.90
N ARG A 25 14.73 12.56 13.23
CA ARG A 25 14.81 12.86 11.79
C ARG A 25 16.01 13.73 11.42
N ASP A 26 16.29 14.75 12.24
CA ASP A 26 17.34 15.73 11.94
C ASP A 26 18.74 15.10 12.12
N ASP A 27 18.91 14.20 13.10
CA ASP A 27 20.13 13.42 13.30
C ASP A 27 20.32 12.32 12.25
N LEU A 28 19.21 11.74 11.76
CA LEU A 28 19.23 10.72 10.72
C LEU A 28 19.41 11.30 9.31
N ARG A 29 19.20 12.61 9.13
CA ARG A 29 19.24 13.30 7.82
C ARG A 29 20.55 13.09 7.03
N PRO A 30 21.76 13.06 7.62
CA PRO A 30 23.00 12.80 6.88
C PRO A 30 23.07 11.36 6.35
N TYR A 31 22.52 10.40 7.08
CA TYR A 31 22.45 8.99 6.69
C TYR A 31 21.32 8.74 5.68
N LEU A 32 20.28 9.56 5.76
CA LEU A 32 19.17 9.65 4.83
C LEU A 32 19.47 10.67 3.74
N SER A 33 20.56 10.44 2.99
CA SER A 33 20.83 11.20 1.78
C SER A 33 19.59 11.15 0.89
N ILE A 34 18.82 12.24 0.87
CA ILE A 34 17.58 12.38 0.09
C ILE A 34 17.81 12.04 -1.39
N ARG A 35 19.06 12.12 -1.84
CA ARG A 35 19.48 11.76 -3.20
C ARG A 35 19.72 10.25 -3.39
N ASN A 36 20.30 9.55 -2.40
CA ASN A 36 20.69 8.15 -2.54
C ASN A 36 19.64 7.18 -1.98
N THR A 37 18.88 7.58 -0.96
CA THR A 37 17.85 6.72 -0.35
C THR A 37 16.57 6.64 -1.19
N TYR A 38 16.43 7.51 -2.20
CA TYR A 38 15.22 7.66 -3.01
C TYR A 38 15.49 7.59 -4.52
N SER A 39 16.74 7.35 -4.93
CA SER A 39 17.05 6.92 -6.29
C SER A 39 16.57 5.47 -6.44
N VAL A 40 15.50 5.30 -7.20
CA VAL A 40 14.97 4.02 -7.65
C VAL A 40 16.06 3.12 -8.26
N GLY A 41 17.09 3.72 -8.86
CA GLY A 41 18.21 3.01 -9.45
C GLY A 41 19.08 2.25 -8.45
N ASP A 42 19.17 2.74 -7.19
CA ASP A 42 20.04 2.12 -6.16
C ASP A 42 19.27 1.23 -5.17
N GLY A 43 17.94 1.38 -5.10
CA GLY A 43 16.94 0.33 -4.81
C GLY A 43 17.13 -0.57 -3.57
N SER A 44 17.96 -0.22 -2.59
CA SER A 44 18.25 -1.14 -1.49
C SER A 44 17.01 -1.38 -0.61
N LEU A 45 16.79 -2.64 -0.21
CA LEU A 45 15.70 -3.02 0.70
C LEU A 45 15.73 -2.18 2.00
N LYS A 46 16.92 -1.80 2.47
CA LYS A 46 17.10 -0.93 3.65
C LYS A 46 16.47 0.44 3.44
N ALA A 47 16.75 1.07 2.31
CA ALA A 47 16.17 2.37 1.95
C ALA A 47 14.64 2.28 1.81
N MET A 48 14.14 1.20 1.19
CA MET A 48 12.70 0.95 1.09
C MET A 48 12.05 0.83 2.46
N LEU A 49 12.59 0.00 3.36
CA LEU A 49 12.05 -0.18 4.71
C LEU A 49 12.08 1.11 5.52
N LEU A 50 13.15 1.89 5.38
CA LEU A 50 13.31 3.16 6.08
C LEU A 50 12.33 4.22 5.53
N SER A 51 12.01 4.19 4.24
CA SER A 51 11.02 5.09 3.63
C SER A 51 9.61 4.91 4.19
N ILE A 52 9.27 3.71 4.69
CA ILE A 52 7.97 3.41 5.29
C ILE A 52 7.81 4.11 6.65
N VAL A 53 8.90 4.30 7.40
CA VAL A 53 8.85 4.88 8.75
C VAL A 53 9.21 6.37 8.78
N TYR A 54 9.80 6.89 7.71
CA TYR A 54 10.24 8.27 7.63
C TYR A 54 9.09 9.24 7.29
N HIS A 55 8.92 10.28 8.12
CA HIS A 55 7.87 11.28 7.95
C HIS A 55 8.45 12.69 7.81
N VAL A 56 7.93 13.46 6.85
CA VAL A 56 8.40 14.81 6.53
C VAL A 56 7.94 15.81 7.57
N ASP A 57 6.66 15.80 7.90
CA ASP A 57 6.01 16.79 8.76
C ASP A 57 5.18 16.10 9.84
N THR A 58 4.96 16.83 10.93
CA THR A 58 4.28 16.32 12.13
C THR A 58 2.79 16.09 11.88
N SER A 59 2.14 16.89 11.03
CA SER A 59 0.75 16.70 10.63
C SER A 59 0.55 15.38 9.90
N HIS A 60 1.39 15.07 8.92
CA HIS A 60 1.36 13.82 8.18
C HIS A 60 1.65 12.63 9.08
N LEU A 61 2.63 12.74 9.99
CA LEU A 61 2.87 11.72 11.01
C LEU A 61 1.62 11.47 11.86
N LEU A 62 1.00 12.53 12.39
CA LEU A 62 -0.16 12.42 13.27
C LEU A 62 -1.33 11.71 12.58
N VAL A 63 -1.67 12.14 11.35
CA VAL A 63 -2.75 11.53 10.56
C VAL A 63 -2.46 10.06 10.26
N ASN A 64 -1.22 9.73 9.91
CA ASN A 64 -0.83 8.35 9.65
C ASN A 64 -0.91 7.48 10.91
N MET A 65 -0.43 7.96 12.05
CA MET A 65 -0.45 7.17 13.29
C MET A 65 -1.89 6.95 13.80
N LEU A 66 -2.76 7.96 13.71
CA LEU A 66 -4.18 7.81 14.04
C LEU A 66 -4.88 6.80 13.12
N SER A 67 -4.58 6.87 11.81
CA SER A 67 -5.16 5.97 10.82
C SER A 67 -4.64 4.53 10.98
N LEU A 68 -3.33 4.35 11.19
CA LEU A 68 -2.74 3.05 11.53
C LEU A 68 -3.38 2.48 12.78
N TYR A 69 -3.53 3.28 13.84
CA TYR A 69 -4.15 2.81 15.07
C TYR A 69 -5.59 2.36 14.85
N ARG A 70 -6.41 3.17 14.15
CA ARG A 70 -7.82 2.84 13.88
C ARG A 70 -7.94 1.58 13.02
N TYR A 71 -7.36 1.56 11.83
CA TYR A 71 -7.50 0.42 10.91
C TYR A 71 -6.77 -0.82 11.40
N GLY A 72 -5.60 -0.67 12.02
CA GLY A 72 -4.85 -1.78 12.61
C GLY A 72 -5.59 -2.43 13.79
N SER A 73 -6.24 -1.63 14.64
CA SER A 73 -7.06 -2.16 15.73
C SER A 73 -8.25 -2.96 15.20
N GLU A 74 -8.94 -2.48 14.17
CA GLU A 74 -10.06 -3.21 13.58
C GLU A 74 -9.66 -4.50 12.86
N LEU A 75 -8.51 -4.49 12.17
CA LEU A 75 -7.99 -5.66 11.46
C LEU A 75 -7.42 -6.72 12.41
N PHE A 76 -6.68 -6.32 13.45
CA PHE A 76 -5.84 -7.26 14.20
C PHE A 76 -6.22 -7.39 15.67
N VAL A 77 -6.85 -6.39 16.29
CA VAL A 77 -7.20 -6.42 17.72
C VAL A 77 -8.66 -6.83 17.93
N SER A 78 -9.59 -6.20 17.21
CA SER A 78 -11.03 -6.41 17.31
C SER A 78 -11.55 -7.62 16.51
N THR A 79 -10.65 -8.39 15.89
CA THR A 79 -10.95 -9.59 15.12
C THR A 79 -11.27 -10.78 16.03
N SER A 80 -12.23 -11.63 15.65
CA SER A 80 -12.53 -12.86 16.39
C SER A 80 -11.51 -13.97 16.14
N SER A 81 -10.61 -13.81 15.16
CA SER A 81 -9.60 -14.81 14.82
C SER A 81 -8.30 -14.64 15.60
N LYS A 82 -7.89 -15.71 16.31
CA LYS A 82 -6.57 -15.80 16.97
C LYS A 82 -5.40 -15.67 15.99
N ARG A 83 -5.60 -16.04 14.72
CA ARG A 83 -4.53 -15.96 13.71
C ARG A 83 -4.33 -14.53 13.21
N TRP A 84 -5.41 -13.77 13.02
CA TRP A 84 -5.33 -12.35 12.63
C TRP A 84 -4.77 -11.49 13.77
N SER A 85 -5.07 -11.84 15.02
CA SER A 85 -4.46 -11.22 16.21
C SER A 85 -3.05 -11.71 16.55
N ASP A 86 -2.35 -12.36 15.62
CA ASP A 86 -0.96 -12.75 15.81
C ASP A 86 -0.01 -11.57 15.55
N THR A 87 0.93 -11.32 16.47
CA THR A 87 1.94 -10.26 16.37
C THR A 87 2.72 -10.32 15.06
N THR A 88 3.07 -11.52 14.61
CA THR A 88 3.82 -11.71 13.37
C THR A 88 3.02 -11.23 12.16
N ARG A 89 1.70 -11.49 12.13
CA ARG A 89 0.84 -11.01 11.04
C ARG A 89 0.73 -9.49 11.03
N VAL A 90 0.64 -8.83 12.20
CA VAL A 90 0.60 -7.36 12.28
C VAL A 90 1.85 -6.76 11.64
N VAL A 91 3.03 -7.21 12.08
CA VAL A 91 4.32 -6.71 11.57
C VAL A 91 4.49 -7.06 10.09
N LEU A 92 4.15 -8.28 9.68
CA LEU A 92 4.26 -8.71 8.30
C LEU A 92 3.34 -7.89 7.39
N CYS A 93 2.09 -7.65 7.77
CA CYS A 93 1.16 -6.83 6.98
C CYS A 93 1.64 -5.37 6.89
N TYR A 94 2.21 -4.82 7.96
CA TYR A 94 2.82 -3.49 7.93
C TYR A 94 3.93 -3.41 6.87
N VAL A 95 4.90 -4.33 6.94
CA VAL A 95 6.04 -4.37 6.01
C VAL A 95 5.58 -4.65 4.58
N LEU A 96 4.74 -5.67 4.37
CA LEU A 96 4.29 -6.05 3.03
C LEU A 96 3.46 -4.96 2.36
N CYS A 97 2.56 -4.27 3.07
CA CYS A 97 1.82 -3.15 2.49
C CYS A 97 2.74 -1.98 2.11
N GLY A 98 3.73 -1.67 2.94
CA GLY A 98 4.69 -0.60 2.63
C GLY A 98 5.59 -0.94 1.44
N LEU A 99 6.08 -2.17 1.36
CA LEU A 99 6.82 -2.67 0.20
C LEU A 99 5.95 -2.70 -1.06
N GLY A 100 4.69 -3.12 -0.93
CA GLY A 100 3.71 -3.15 -2.03
C GLY A 100 3.44 -1.76 -2.60
N ALA A 101 3.24 -0.75 -1.74
CA ALA A 101 3.12 0.64 -2.16
C ALA A 101 4.37 1.12 -2.92
N PHE A 102 5.56 0.80 -2.42
CA PHE A 102 6.82 1.14 -3.09
C PHE A 102 6.96 0.48 -4.46
N PHE A 103 6.77 -0.84 -4.53
CA PHE A 103 6.85 -1.56 -5.79
C PHE A 103 5.85 -1.06 -6.82
N GLY A 104 4.66 -0.64 -6.37
CA GLY A 104 3.67 -0.08 -7.27
C GLY A 104 4.09 1.27 -7.86
N VAL A 105 4.61 2.18 -7.04
CA VAL A 105 5.16 3.46 -7.53
C VAL A 105 6.31 3.21 -8.49
N GLU A 106 7.20 2.28 -8.15
CA GLU A 106 8.33 1.91 -8.99
C GLU A 106 7.89 1.35 -10.35
N PHE A 107 6.90 0.46 -10.32
CA PHE A 107 6.32 -0.11 -11.53
C PHE A 107 5.69 0.97 -12.41
N LEU A 108 4.91 1.88 -11.83
CA LEU A 108 4.30 3.00 -12.56
C LEU A 108 5.37 3.93 -13.13
N SER A 109 6.40 4.25 -12.36
CA SER A 109 7.54 5.07 -12.80
C SER A 109 8.19 4.49 -14.06
N ARG A 110 8.57 3.20 -14.03
CA ARG A 110 9.15 2.51 -15.19
C ARG A 110 8.21 2.45 -16.38
N TYR A 111 6.92 2.23 -16.13
CA TYR A 111 5.91 2.23 -17.18
C TYR A 111 5.83 3.59 -17.88
N HIS A 112 5.80 4.68 -17.10
CA HIS A 112 5.76 6.04 -17.65
C HIS A 112 7.06 6.43 -18.36
N GLU A 113 8.22 6.00 -17.87
CA GLU A 113 9.51 6.18 -18.53
C GLU A 113 9.53 5.47 -19.91
N ALA A 114 9.09 4.21 -19.96
CA ALA A 114 9.00 3.46 -21.20
C ALA A 114 8.04 4.12 -22.20
N GLU A 115 6.88 4.58 -21.73
CA GLU A 115 5.90 5.25 -22.57
C GLU A 115 6.40 6.63 -23.05
N TRP A 116 7.13 7.36 -22.21
CA TRP A 116 7.80 8.60 -22.61
C TRP A 116 8.82 8.35 -23.73
N HIS A 117 9.67 7.33 -23.58
CA HIS A 117 10.63 6.97 -24.63
C HIS A 117 9.94 6.58 -25.95
N ARG A 118 8.80 5.88 -25.89
CA ARG A 118 7.99 5.58 -27.08
C ARG A 118 7.46 6.84 -27.75
N ARG A 119 6.94 7.80 -26.98
CA ARG A 119 6.45 9.09 -27.51
C ARG A 119 7.57 9.89 -28.16
N VAL A 120 8.73 10.00 -27.51
CA VAL A 120 9.91 10.67 -28.08
C VAL A 120 10.36 9.97 -29.37
N ALA A 121 10.48 8.64 -29.36
CA ALA A 121 10.87 7.89 -30.55
C ALA A 121 9.85 8.00 -31.69
N SER A 122 8.55 8.10 -31.37
CA SER A 122 7.49 8.35 -32.35
C SER A 122 7.60 9.76 -32.93
N ALA A 123 7.78 10.77 -32.09
CA ALA A 123 7.95 12.17 -32.51
C ALA A 123 9.20 12.37 -33.37
N ARG A 124 10.32 11.75 -33.00
CA ARG A 124 11.55 11.74 -33.80
C ARG A 124 11.33 11.09 -35.16
N ARG A 125 10.69 9.92 -35.20
CA ARG A 125 10.35 9.24 -36.48
C ARG A 125 9.44 10.08 -37.37
N ALA A 126 8.43 10.74 -36.80
CA ALA A 126 7.53 11.63 -37.53
C ALA A 126 8.23 12.94 -37.98
N GLY A 127 9.24 13.38 -37.24
CA GLY A 127 10.04 14.57 -37.53
C GLY A 127 11.18 14.32 -38.53
N ARG A 128 11.54 13.06 -38.82
CA ARG A 128 12.59 12.77 -39.80
C ARG A 128 12.19 13.30 -41.17
N CYS A 129 13.04 14.15 -41.73
CA CYS A 129 12.86 14.66 -43.07
C CYS A 129 13.08 13.53 -44.08
N THR A 130 12.01 13.03 -44.70
CA THR A 130 12.07 12.02 -45.78
C THR A 130 12.28 12.64 -47.16
N HIS A 131 12.40 13.96 -47.25
CA HIS A 131 12.59 14.67 -48.51
C HIS A 131 14.03 14.50 -49.03
N TRP A 132 14.19 14.32 -50.35
CA TRP A 132 15.48 14.09 -51.00
C TRP A 132 16.54 15.17 -50.66
N LEU A 133 16.11 16.42 -50.48
CA LEU A 133 16.96 17.54 -50.09
C LEU A 133 17.69 17.30 -48.76
N CYS A 134 17.03 16.65 -47.79
CA CYS A 134 17.65 16.32 -46.52
C CYS A 134 18.70 15.22 -46.66
N GLY A 135 18.49 14.28 -47.58
CA GLY A 135 19.51 13.31 -47.99
C GLY A 135 20.74 14.01 -48.59
N ALA A 136 20.52 14.92 -49.54
CA ALA A 136 21.61 15.66 -50.19
C ALA A 136 22.43 16.52 -49.19
N ILE A 137 21.78 17.15 -48.20
CA ILE A 137 22.46 17.91 -47.15
C ILE A 137 23.29 16.99 -46.25
N ASN A 138 22.75 15.83 -45.87
CA ASN A 138 23.48 14.85 -45.07
C ASN A 138 24.70 14.29 -45.81
N ASP A 139 24.54 13.98 -47.11
CA ASP A 139 25.63 13.48 -47.95
C ASP A 139 26.76 14.52 -48.11
N ALA A 140 26.39 15.79 -48.27
CA ALA A 140 27.36 16.89 -48.38
C ALA A 140 28.12 17.16 -47.06
N LEU A 141 27.48 16.95 -45.92
CA LEU A 141 28.08 17.18 -44.61
C LEU A 141 28.84 15.96 -44.06
N GLY A 142 28.62 14.76 -44.62
CA GLY A 142 29.21 13.51 -44.14
C GLY A 142 28.72 13.09 -42.73
N VAL A 143 27.68 13.75 -42.23
CA VAL A 143 27.03 13.50 -40.94
C VAL A 143 25.53 13.73 -41.09
N ASP A 144 24.76 13.01 -40.28
CA ASP A 144 23.29 13.08 -40.27
C ASP A 144 22.82 14.35 -39.53
N ALA A 145 23.21 15.52 -40.05
CA ALA A 145 22.93 16.83 -39.46
C ALA A 145 21.44 17.15 -39.47
N SER A 146 20.72 16.67 -40.48
CA SER A 146 19.27 16.84 -40.57
C SER A 146 18.55 16.08 -39.44
N SER A 147 18.97 14.86 -39.12
CA SER A 147 18.39 14.10 -38.01
C SER A 147 18.71 14.70 -36.65
N LEU A 148 19.91 15.26 -36.45
CA LEU A 148 20.28 15.97 -35.24
C LEU A 148 19.36 17.18 -34.98
N ILE A 149 19.10 17.99 -36.01
CA ILE A 149 18.21 19.15 -35.89
C ILE A 149 16.77 18.69 -35.65
N THR A 150 16.27 17.71 -36.40
CA THR A 150 14.89 17.22 -36.23
C THR A 150 14.68 16.51 -34.89
N ASP A 151 15.68 15.81 -34.37
CA ASP A 151 15.62 15.18 -33.06
C ASP A 151 15.64 16.23 -31.95
N LEU A 152 16.48 17.27 -32.08
CA LEU A 152 16.50 18.39 -31.14
C LEU A 152 15.18 19.18 -31.18
N LEU A 153 14.61 19.38 -32.36
CA LEU A 153 13.30 20.04 -32.52
C LEU A 153 12.15 19.16 -32.03
N ALA A 154 12.21 17.84 -32.23
CA ALA A 154 11.21 16.91 -31.74
C ALA A 154 11.26 16.81 -30.20
N ASP A 155 12.45 16.77 -29.61
CA ASP A 155 12.66 16.80 -28.16
C ASP A 155 12.23 18.16 -27.57
N ALA A 156 12.54 19.27 -28.25
CA ALA A 156 12.08 20.60 -27.86
C ALA A 156 10.55 20.72 -28.00
N LYS A 157 9.96 20.22 -29.08
CA LYS A 157 8.51 20.30 -29.31
C LYS A 157 7.75 19.38 -28.35
N THR A 158 8.23 18.18 -28.09
CA THR A 158 7.60 17.26 -27.10
C THR A 158 7.78 17.75 -25.66
N SER A 159 8.87 18.45 -25.35
CA SER A 159 9.01 19.13 -24.06
C SER A 159 8.12 20.37 -23.96
N MET A 160 7.99 21.17 -25.04
CA MET A 160 7.21 22.41 -25.08
C MET A 160 5.68 22.18 -25.14
N MET A 161 5.21 21.21 -25.94
CA MET A 161 3.78 20.85 -26.01
C MET A 161 3.27 20.25 -24.70
N ASN A 162 4.17 19.78 -23.84
CA ASN A 162 3.85 19.24 -22.52
C ASN A 162 4.15 20.24 -21.38
N SER A 163 4.67 21.43 -21.68
CA SER A 163 4.96 22.45 -20.68
C SER A 163 4.07 23.68 -20.91
N ASP A 164 2.80 23.61 -20.47
CA ASP A 164 1.92 24.78 -20.40
C ASP A 164 2.41 25.85 -19.38
N SER A 165 3.54 25.62 -18.71
CA SER A 165 4.16 26.66 -17.90
C SER A 165 4.90 27.68 -18.79
N LEU A 166 4.26 28.83 -19.01
CA LEU A 166 4.83 30.09 -19.51
C LEU A 166 6.22 30.44 -18.92
N LEU A 167 6.58 29.86 -17.78
CA LEU A 167 7.86 30.00 -17.09
C LEU A 167 9.04 29.36 -17.83
N VAL A 168 8.87 28.17 -18.41
CA VAL A 168 9.93 27.51 -19.20
C VAL A 168 10.17 28.25 -20.51
N ARG A 169 9.08 28.73 -21.13
CA ARG A 169 9.12 29.56 -22.34
C ARG A 169 9.92 30.86 -22.11
N ARG A 170 9.75 31.51 -20.96
CA ARG A 170 10.53 32.71 -20.58
C ARG A 170 12.01 32.43 -20.30
N LYS A 171 12.37 31.26 -19.75
CA LYS A 171 13.78 30.90 -19.49
C LYS A 171 14.53 30.54 -20.77
N LEU A 172 13.92 29.80 -21.69
CA LEU A 172 14.56 29.43 -22.97
C LEU A 172 14.74 30.62 -23.92
N LEU A 173 13.75 31.53 -23.98
CA LEU A 173 13.87 32.78 -24.74
C LEU A 173 15.02 33.68 -24.24
N LYS A 174 15.33 33.65 -22.95
CA LYS A 174 16.47 34.39 -22.39
C LYS A 174 17.83 33.81 -22.79
N ILE A 175 17.92 32.50 -23.04
CA ILE A 175 19.18 31.84 -23.42
C ILE A 175 19.49 32.10 -24.91
N GLN A 176 18.48 32.17 -25.77
CA GLN A 176 18.69 32.46 -27.20
C GLN A 176 19.11 33.91 -27.51
N LEU A 177 18.87 34.86 -26.60
CA LEU A 177 19.17 36.28 -26.84
C LEU A 177 20.56 36.74 -26.33
N PHE A 178 21.36 35.87 -25.71
CA PHE A 178 22.56 36.32 -24.96
C PHE A 178 23.86 35.51 -25.14
N THR A 179 24.06 34.82 -26.27
CA THR A 179 25.38 34.22 -26.57
C THR A 179 25.89 34.64 -27.93
N PRO A 180 26.88 35.56 -28.01
CA PRO A 180 27.62 35.79 -29.23
C PRO A 180 28.52 34.59 -29.54
N SER A 181 28.52 34.24 -30.82
CA SER A 181 29.34 33.31 -31.56
C SER A 181 30.77 33.11 -31.01
N ARG A 182 30.95 32.04 -30.24
CA ARG A 182 32.25 31.37 -30.11
C ARG A 182 32.00 29.88 -30.29
N THR A 183 32.69 29.29 -31.26
CA THR A 183 32.69 27.88 -31.68
C THR A 183 33.09 26.95 -30.53
N ARG A 184 32.21 26.79 -29.55
CA ARG A 184 32.23 25.66 -28.62
C ARG A 184 31.31 24.59 -29.19
N THR A 185 31.88 23.42 -29.36
CA THR A 185 31.17 22.15 -29.55
C THR A 185 29.95 22.11 -28.63
N LEU A 186 28.77 22.32 -29.22
CA LEU A 186 27.47 22.19 -28.58
C LEU A 186 27.28 20.72 -28.23
N THR A 187 27.78 20.32 -27.07
CA THR A 187 27.33 19.09 -26.44
C THR A 187 25.85 19.28 -26.10
N PRO A 188 24.96 18.34 -26.47
CA PRO A 188 23.52 18.50 -26.30
C PRO A 188 23.16 18.42 -24.82
N LEU A 189 23.25 19.57 -24.13
CA LEU A 189 22.87 19.76 -22.72
C LEU A 189 21.35 19.64 -22.49
N VAL A 190 20.56 19.57 -23.57
CA VAL A 190 19.10 19.58 -23.54
C VAL A 190 18.50 18.19 -23.27
N SER A 191 19.19 17.09 -23.65
CA SER A 191 18.63 15.74 -23.45
C SER A 191 18.69 15.27 -21.99
N SER A 192 19.63 15.79 -21.18
CA SER A 192 19.78 15.37 -19.79
C SER A 192 18.74 16.03 -18.87
N GLN A 193 18.37 17.30 -19.10
CA GLN A 193 17.42 18.01 -18.23
C GLN A 193 15.98 17.47 -18.30
N GLY A 194 15.56 16.91 -19.44
CA GLY A 194 14.24 16.30 -19.57
C GLY A 194 14.07 14.98 -18.80
N MET A 195 15.15 14.21 -18.62
CA MET A 195 15.15 12.97 -17.83
C MET A 195 15.21 13.22 -16.32
N PHE A 196 15.90 14.28 -15.87
CA PHE A 196 16.04 14.57 -14.44
C PHE A 196 14.69 14.82 -13.74
N HIS A 197 13.63 15.16 -14.47
CA HIS A 197 12.31 15.37 -13.89
C HIS A 197 11.61 14.08 -13.42
N PHE A 198 11.97 12.91 -13.95
CA PHE A 198 11.39 11.63 -13.53
C PHE A 198 12.17 10.94 -12.40
N GLN A 199 13.37 11.43 -12.05
CA GLN A 199 14.23 10.80 -11.05
C GLN A 199 13.99 11.28 -9.61
N GLN A 200 13.09 12.24 -9.37
CA GLN A 200 12.71 12.61 -8.01
C GLN A 200 11.53 11.75 -7.56
N ILE A 201 11.81 10.51 -7.12
CA ILE A 201 10.78 9.69 -6.49
C ILE A 201 10.38 10.34 -5.17
N LYS A 202 9.08 10.63 -5.07
CA LYS A 202 8.45 11.25 -3.92
C LYS A 202 8.26 10.24 -2.79
N ARG A 203 8.17 10.78 -1.58
CA ARG A 203 8.30 10.07 -0.31
C ARG A 203 7.03 9.27 -0.03
N ILE A 204 7.16 8.01 0.38
CA ILE A 204 6.00 7.15 0.67
C ILE A 204 5.52 7.34 2.11
N GLY A 205 6.43 7.41 3.08
CA GLY A 205 6.06 7.43 4.51
C GLY A 205 5.19 6.24 4.90
N ALA A 206 4.50 6.34 6.04
CA ALA A 206 3.58 5.28 6.46
C ALA A 206 2.22 5.36 5.75
N SER A 207 1.96 6.39 4.93
CA SER A 207 0.65 6.56 4.28
C SER A 207 0.36 5.45 3.26
N GLY A 208 1.37 4.96 2.55
CA GLY A 208 1.22 3.76 1.71
C GLY A 208 0.75 2.53 2.50
N VAL A 209 1.24 2.37 3.74
CA VAL A 209 0.78 1.30 4.64
C VAL A 209 -0.64 1.56 5.13
N VAL A 210 -0.96 2.80 5.50
CA VAL A 210 -2.31 3.21 5.92
C VAL A 210 -3.32 2.87 4.84
N TYR A 211 -3.06 3.23 3.59
CA TYR A 211 -3.93 2.90 2.46
C TYR A 211 -3.99 1.40 2.22
N GLY A 212 -2.88 0.68 2.39
CA GLY A 212 -2.89 -0.79 2.38
C GLY A 212 -3.82 -1.37 3.43
N TRP A 213 -3.79 -0.86 4.66
CA TRP A 213 -4.71 -1.30 5.70
C TRP A 213 -6.16 -0.88 5.45
N MET A 214 -6.40 0.29 4.84
CA MET A 214 -7.73 0.68 4.37
C MET A 214 -8.26 -0.31 3.32
N GLY A 215 -7.45 -0.67 2.32
CA GLY A 215 -7.80 -1.67 1.31
C GLY A 215 -8.03 -3.07 1.90
N MET A 216 -7.19 -3.48 2.85
CA MET A 216 -7.39 -4.72 3.61
C MET A 216 -8.70 -4.69 4.39
N ARG A 217 -9.00 -3.57 5.05
CA ARG A 217 -10.19 -3.40 5.90
C ARG A 217 -11.47 -3.41 5.07
N LEU A 218 -11.46 -2.73 3.93
CA LEU A 218 -12.52 -2.78 2.93
C LEU A 218 -12.75 -4.23 2.45
N THR A 219 -11.69 -4.97 2.12
CA THR A 219 -11.85 -6.35 1.63
C THR A 219 -12.34 -7.30 2.72
N THR A 220 -11.75 -7.22 3.90
CA THR A 220 -12.08 -8.10 5.04
C THR A 220 -13.50 -7.86 5.55
N SER A 221 -14.05 -6.65 5.46
CA SER A 221 -15.42 -6.38 5.90
C SER A 221 -16.49 -7.08 5.07
N TRP A 222 -16.16 -7.47 3.83
CA TRP A 222 -17.08 -8.17 2.92
C TRP A 222 -16.81 -9.67 2.89
N LEU A 223 -15.52 -10.06 2.86
CA LEU A 223 -15.12 -11.43 2.56
C LEU A 223 -14.71 -12.27 3.78
N SER A 224 -14.40 -11.62 4.92
CA SER A 224 -13.93 -12.32 6.12
C SER A 224 -15.03 -12.47 7.16
N GLN A 225 -15.29 -13.71 7.59
CA GLN A 225 -16.21 -13.99 8.71
C GLN A 225 -15.67 -13.57 10.09
N TYR A 226 -14.37 -13.23 10.17
CA TYR A 226 -13.70 -12.91 11.42
C TYR A 226 -13.74 -11.43 11.79
N HIS A 227 -14.09 -10.57 10.83
CA HIS A 227 -14.09 -9.13 11.00
C HIS A 227 -15.52 -8.60 11.01
N ARG A 228 -15.76 -7.56 11.79
CA ARG A 228 -17.04 -6.85 11.77
C ARG A 228 -17.23 -6.16 10.43
N ARG A 229 -18.47 -6.09 9.95
CA ARG A 229 -18.82 -5.22 8.82
C ARG A 229 -18.38 -3.79 9.12
N MET A 230 -17.86 -3.12 8.10
CA MET A 230 -17.53 -1.70 8.16
C MET A 230 -18.82 -0.91 8.33
N ASP A 231 -18.82 0.13 9.15
CA ASP A 231 -19.98 1.01 9.23
C ASP A 231 -20.06 1.92 7.98
N ALA A 232 -21.20 2.57 7.78
CA ALA A 232 -21.42 3.38 6.58
C ALA A 232 -20.49 4.60 6.49
N LEU A 233 -20.09 5.15 7.65
CA LEU A 233 -19.21 6.33 7.71
C LEU A 233 -17.78 5.95 7.36
N ASP A 234 -17.23 4.89 7.94
CA ASP A 234 -15.91 4.37 7.60
C ASP A 234 -15.85 3.97 6.12
N PHE A 235 -16.90 3.33 5.60
CA PHE A 235 -16.98 3.01 4.18
C PHE A 235 -16.95 4.28 3.31
N PHE A 236 -17.74 5.30 3.67
CA PHE A 236 -17.75 6.57 2.98
C PHE A 236 -16.37 7.24 2.98
N PHE A 237 -15.69 7.31 4.13
CA PHE A 237 -14.36 7.91 4.22
C PHE A 237 -13.31 7.12 3.44
N VAL A 238 -13.31 5.78 3.51
CA VAL A 238 -12.38 4.96 2.73
C VAL A 238 -12.57 5.17 1.23
N VAL A 239 -13.83 5.12 0.75
CA VAL A 239 -14.13 5.33 -0.67
C VAL A 239 -13.81 6.76 -1.10
N LEU A 240 -14.16 7.76 -0.29
CA LEU A 240 -13.88 9.16 -0.60
C LEU A 240 -12.39 9.45 -0.66
N SER A 241 -11.59 8.93 0.27
CA SER A 241 -10.12 9.07 0.26
C SER A 241 -9.50 8.43 -0.98
N ILE A 242 -9.92 7.20 -1.31
CA ILE A 242 -9.46 6.51 -2.52
C ILE A 242 -9.89 7.29 -3.77
N ALA A 243 -11.14 7.73 -3.86
CA ALA A 243 -11.65 8.48 -5.01
C ALA A 243 -10.96 9.85 -5.16
N TYR A 244 -10.70 10.54 -4.05
CA TYR A 244 -9.94 11.79 -4.04
C TYR A 244 -8.53 11.54 -4.58
N ASP A 245 -7.85 10.49 -4.12
CA ASP A 245 -6.54 10.14 -4.63
C ASP A 245 -6.57 9.66 -6.07
N PHE A 246 -7.60 8.96 -6.54
CA PHE A 246 -7.75 8.65 -7.97
C PHE A 246 -7.92 9.92 -8.81
N ARG A 247 -8.65 10.92 -8.31
CA ARG A 247 -8.87 12.19 -8.99
C ARG A 247 -7.62 13.06 -9.02
N GLN A 248 -6.84 13.06 -7.94
CA GLN A 248 -5.58 13.82 -7.85
C GLN A 248 -4.40 13.04 -8.44
N SER A 249 -4.50 11.71 -8.52
CA SER A 249 -3.44 10.87 -9.05
C SER A 249 -3.33 11.11 -10.52
N PRO A 250 -2.15 11.56 -10.96
CA PRO A 250 -1.89 11.69 -12.36
C PRO A 250 -1.69 10.29 -12.96
N LEU A 251 -2.78 9.60 -13.29
CA LEU A 251 -2.72 8.33 -14.02
C LEU A 251 -2.41 8.58 -15.51
N THR A 252 -2.59 9.82 -15.98
CA THR A 252 -2.20 10.26 -17.31
C THR A 252 -0.79 10.85 -17.28
N LEU A 253 -0.02 10.65 -18.36
CA LEU A 253 1.35 11.17 -18.50
C LEU A 253 1.43 12.71 -18.39
N ASP A 254 0.35 13.40 -18.75
CA ASP A 254 0.32 14.86 -18.79
C ASP A 254 0.14 15.44 -17.37
N ASP A 255 -0.56 14.74 -16.48
CA ASP A 255 -0.76 15.15 -15.08
C ASP A 255 0.47 14.90 -14.18
N ILE A 256 1.32 13.90 -14.51
CA ILE A 256 2.46 13.48 -13.65
C ILE A 256 3.48 14.61 -13.54
N ARG A 257 3.68 15.33 -14.64
CA ARG A 257 4.63 16.43 -14.71
C ARG A 257 4.12 17.68 -14.02
N LEU A 258 2.82 17.96 -14.08
CA LEU A 258 2.22 19.09 -13.35
C LEU A 258 2.28 18.84 -11.83
N SER A 259 2.01 17.62 -11.39
CA SER A 259 2.10 17.23 -9.97
C SER A 259 3.54 17.28 -9.43
N ALA A 260 4.54 16.92 -10.24
CA ALA A 260 5.96 17.08 -9.86
C ALA A 260 6.36 18.56 -9.68
N LEU A 261 5.73 19.48 -10.41
CA LEU A 261 6.05 20.91 -10.41
C LEU A 261 5.23 21.76 -9.43
N MET A 262 4.03 21.34 -9.02
CA MET A 262 3.04 22.26 -8.41
C MET A 262 2.46 21.92 -7.02
N LYS A 263 2.81 20.84 -6.30
CA LYS A 263 2.12 20.56 -5.01
C LYS A 263 2.96 20.13 -3.80
N SER A 264 2.58 20.75 -2.68
CA SER A 264 3.27 21.03 -1.42
C SER A 264 3.41 19.87 -0.44
N ASP A 265 2.80 18.71 -0.68
CA ASP A 265 2.73 17.67 0.37
C ASP A 265 3.75 16.55 0.21
N GLY A 266 4.49 16.53 -0.92
CA GLY A 266 5.67 15.67 -1.10
C GLY A 266 5.44 14.15 -1.09
N ILE A 267 4.19 13.71 -0.94
CA ILE A 267 3.77 12.31 -0.93
C ILE A 267 3.05 11.99 -2.24
N ASP A 268 3.37 10.85 -2.83
CA ASP A 268 2.83 10.45 -4.12
C ASP A 268 1.44 9.82 -3.94
N HIS A 269 0.40 10.41 -4.53
CA HIS A 269 -0.94 9.81 -4.57
C HIS A 269 -0.90 8.41 -5.21
N GLN A 270 0.06 8.14 -6.10
CA GLN A 270 0.29 6.81 -6.66
C GLN A 270 0.65 5.79 -5.56
N ALA A 271 1.44 6.18 -4.54
CA ALA A 271 1.80 5.31 -3.44
C ALA A 271 0.58 4.90 -2.60
N HIS A 272 -0.38 5.82 -2.43
CA HIS A 272 -1.63 5.54 -1.74
C HIS A 272 -2.49 4.54 -2.50
N ILE A 273 -2.71 4.77 -3.81
CA ILE A 273 -3.49 3.85 -4.65
C ILE A 273 -2.84 2.48 -4.69
N MET A 274 -1.53 2.41 -4.93
CA MET A 274 -0.81 1.13 -5.00
C MET A 274 -0.79 0.43 -3.65
N GLY A 275 -0.66 1.19 -2.55
CA GLY A 275 -0.84 0.67 -1.20
C GLY A 275 -2.21 0.02 -1.01
N ALA A 276 -3.29 0.72 -1.35
CA ALA A 276 -4.66 0.20 -1.25
C ALA A 276 -4.89 -1.05 -2.09
N LEU A 277 -4.46 -1.05 -3.36
CA LEU A 277 -4.57 -2.20 -4.26
C LEU A 277 -3.80 -3.42 -3.73
N PHE A 278 -2.57 -3.20 -3.26
CA PHE A 278 -1.77 -4.26 -2.67
C PHE A 278 -2.38 -4.79 -1.37
N GLY A 279 -2.94 -3.91 -0.53
CA GLY A 279 -3.68 -4.28 0.67
C GLY A 279 -4.91 -5.14 0.37
N ILE A 280 -5.69 -4.79 -0.65
CA ILE A 280 -6.82 -5.61 -1.13
C ILE A 280 -6.33 -7.01 -1.51
N MET A 281 -5.29 -7.08 -2.35
CA MET A 281 -4.70 -8.35 -2.79
C MET A 281 -4.19 -9.18 -1.60
N LEU A 282 -3.46 -8.57 -0.67
CA LEU A 282 -2.93 -9.23 0.52
C LEU A 282 -4.05 -9.77 1.41
N ALA A 283 -5.13 -9.00 1.61
CA ALA A 283 -6.29 -9.46 2.37
C ALA A 283 -6.96 -10.67 1.72
N VAL A 284 -7.13 -10.69 0.39
CA VAL A 284 -7.65 -11.86 -0.33
C VAL A 284 -6.76 -13.08 -0.08
N ILE A 285 -5.44 -12.93 -0.23
CA ILE A 285 -4.48 -14.02 0.01
C ILE A 285 -4.60 -14.56 1.44
N LEU A 286 -4.63 -13.69 2.45
CA LEU A 286 -4.73 -14.11 3.86
C LEU A 286 -6.06 -14.79 4.18
N ILE A 287 -7.17 -14.32 3.60
CA ILE A 287 -8.49 -14.95 3.76
C ILE A 287 -8.49 -16.35 3.13
N GLN A 288 -7.97 -16.50 1.91
CA GLN A 288 -7.89 -17.80 1.25
C GLN A 288 -6.94 -18.74 1.98
N TRP A 289 -5.82 -18.21 2.49
CA TRP A 289 -4.86 -18.98 3.29
C TRP A 289 -5.49 -19.53 4.57
N ASP A 290 -6.31 -18.72 5.26
CA ASP A 290 -7.01 -19.19 6.46
C ASP A 290 -8.02 -20.29 6.15
N LYS A 291 -8.78 -20.16 5.06
CA LYS A 291 -9.70 -21.20 4.56
C LYS A 291 -8.95 -22.49 4.22
N LEU A 292 -7.82 -22.39 3.52
CA LEU A 292 -6.98 -23.54 3.16
C LEU A 292 -6.43 -24.23 4.42
N CYS A 293 -5.94 -23.47 5.38
CA CYS A 293 -5.46 -24.02 6.65
C CYS A 293 -6.57 -24.74 7.44
N ASP A 294 -7.80 -24.22 7.41
CA ASP A 294 -8.95 -24.85 8.08
C ASP A 294 -9.36 -26.14 7.35
N TYR A 295 -9.36 -26.13 6.02
CA TYR A 295 -9.59 -27.31 5.18
C TYR A 295 -8.55 -28.42 5.43
N LEU A 296 -7.25 -28.07 5.48
CA LEU A 296 -6.17 -29.02 5.74
C LEU A 296 -6.23 -29.59 7.16
N LYS A 297 -6.59 -28.77 8.16
CA LYS A 297 -6.84 -29.25 9.53
C LYS A 297 -8.04 -30.19 9.59
N PHE A 298 -9.10 -29.90 8.85
CA PHE A 298 -10.24 -30.81 8.73
C PHE A 298 -9.81 -32.14 8.13
N ARG A 299 -9.02 -32.15 7.04
CA ARG A 299 -8.54 -33.39 6.42
C ARG A 299 -7.61 -34.23 7.32
N ARG A 300 -6.70 -33.58 8.06
CA ARG A 300 -5.84 -34.27 9.04
C ARG A 300 -6.59 -34.71 10.29
N GLY A 301 -7.63 -33.98 10.68
CA GLY A 301 -8.45 -34.26 11.86
C GLY A 301 -9.60 -35.23 11.60
N ALA A 302 -10.10 -35.35 10.36
CA ALA A 302 -11.24 -36.20 10.01
C ALA A 302 -10.97 -37.69 10.26
N GLY A 303 -9.70 -38.12 10.21
CA GLY A 303 -9.30 -39.48 10.60
C GLY A 303 -9.29 -39.75 12.12
N ARG A 304 -9.27 -38.70 12.97
CA ARG A 304 -9.26 -38.85 14.45
C ARG A 304 -10.51 -38.29 15.16
N ARG A 305 -11.28 -37.39 14.53
CA ARG A 305 -12.40 -36.68 15.17
C ARG A 305 -13.78 -37.31 15.02
N LEU A 306 -13.99 -38.27 14.12
CA LEU A 306 -15.26 -39.02 14.14
C LEU A 306 -15.39 -39.85 15.42
N GLY A 307 -14.28 -40.45 15.90
CA GLY A 307 -14.23 -41.12 17.20
C GLY A 307 -14.39 -40.14 18.37
N SER A 308 -13.60 -39.07 18.44
CA SER A 308 -13.62 -38.17 19.60
C SER A 308 -14.90 -37.32 19.70
N ARG A 309 -15.50 -36.90 18.58
CA ARG A 309 -16.78 -36.18 18.59
C ARG A 309 -17.91 -37.10 19.01
N TRP A 310 -17.89 -38.35 18.55
CA TRP A 310 -18.83 -39.37 19.02
C TRP A 310 -18.65 -39.64 20.52
N GLU A 311 -17.41 -39.76 21.02
CA GLU A 311 -17.12 -39.90 22.45
C GLU A 311 -17.61 -38.70 23.28
N ASP A 312 -17.39 -37.47 22.82
CA ASP A 312 -17.88 -36.27 23.50
C ASP A 312 -19.42 -36.21 23.52
N GLU A 313 -20.07 -36.59 22.42
CA GLU A 313 -21.52 -36.65 22.30
C GLU A 313 -22.11 -37.75 23.21
N GLN A 314 -21.42 -38.90 23.33
CA GLN A 314 -21.76 -39.94 24.31
C GLN A 314 -21.61 -39.44 25.76
N ARG A 315 -20.54 -38.71 26.08
CA ARG A 315 -20.35 -38.13 27.43
C ARG A 315 -21.42 -37.11 27.77
N ILE A 316 -21.85 -36.29 26.81
CA ILE A 316 -22.94 -35.32 27.01
C ILE A 316 -24.25 -36.06 27.28
N ARG A 317 -24.59 -37.07 26.46
CA ARG A 317 -25.80 -37.90 26.65
C ARG A 317 -25.79 -38.62 27.99
N GLN A 318 -24.64 -39.15 28.40
CA GLN A 318 -24.49 -39.84 29.68
C GLN A 318 -24.71 -38.87 30.85
N ARG A 319 -24.10 -37.68 30.82
CA ARG A 319 -24.33 -36.63 31.83
C ARG A 319 -25.78 -36.18 31.89
N GLU A 320 -26.48 -36.10 30.76
CA GLU A 320 -27.89 -35.72 30.72
C GLU A 320 -28.78 -36.82 31.30
N ASN A 321 -28.50 -38.09 31.00
CA ASN A 321 -29.18 -39.24 31.60
C ASN A 321 -28.94 -39.32 33.11
N ASP A 322 -27.72 -39.07 33.56
CA ASP A 322 -27.39 -39.04 34.99
C ASP A 322 -28.14 -37.92 35.70
N ARG A 323 -28.24 -36.73 35.08
CA ARG A 323 -29.06 -35.63 35.62
C ARG A 323 -30.53 -36.03 35.73
N ARG A 324 -31.10 -36.66 34.69
CA ARG A 324 -32.49 -37.13 34.71
C ARG A 324 -32.72 -38.20 35.79
N ARG A 325 -31.78 -39.13 35.96
CA ARG A 325 -31.85 -40.17 37.01
C ARG A 325 -31.76 -39.55 38.40
N ASN A 326 -30.86 -38.59 38.59
CA ASN A 326 -30.71 -37.91 39.87
C ASN A 326 -31.97 -37.09 40.23
N SER A 327 -32.58 -36.42 39.25
CA SER A 327 -33.86 -35.74 39.43
C SER A 327 -34.99 -36.69 39.84
N ARG A 328 -35.03 -37.92 39.32
CA ARG A 328 -36.03 -38.93 39.71
C ARG A 328 -35.85 -39.39 41.16
N LEU A 329 -34.61 -39.67 41.58
CA LEU A 329 -34.30 -40.08 42.95
C LEU A 329 -34.65 -38.98 43.97
N ILE A 330 -34.42 -37.71 43.63
CA ILE A 330 -34.81 -36.58 44.48
C ILE A 330 -36.34 -36.53 44.65
N ASN A 331 -37.10 -36.72 43.56
CA ASN A 331 -38.56 -36.72 43.62
C ASN A 331 -39.13 -37.91 44.42
N GLU A 332 -38.56 -39.11 44.29
CA GLU A 332 -38.97 -40.29 45.07
C GLU A 332 -38.70 -40.09 46.58
N ASN A 333 -37.54 -39.53 46.94
CA ASN A 333 -37.21 -39.21 48.32
C ASN A 333 -38.14 -38.12 48.90
N ALA A 334 -38.48 -37.11 48.10
CA ALA A 334 -39.46 -36.09 48.49
C ALA A 334 -40.85 -36.70 48.75
N GLY A 335 -41.31 -37.61 47.88
CA GLY A 335 -42.56 -38.35 48.06
C GLY A 335 -42.58 -39.17 49.36
N ASN A 336 -41.55 -39.99 49.60
CA ASN A 336 -41.47 -40.82 50.81
C ASN A 336 -41.40 -40.00 52.11
N SER A 337 -40.70 -38.85 52.09
CA SER A 337 -40.65 -37.95 53.25
C SER A 337 -42.00 -37.28 53.53
N SER A 338 -42.82 -37.01 52.51
CA SER A 338 -44.18 -36.49 52.68
C SER A 338 -45.15 -37.53 53.26
N SER A 339 -45.05 -38.80 52.85
CA SER A 339 -45.86 -39.90 53.41
C SER A 339 -45.52 -40.17 54.88
N ARG A 340 -44.23 -40.22 55.23
CA ARG A 340 -43.81 -40.35 56.65
C ARG A 340 -44.25 -39.17 57.50
N ARG A 341 -44.32 -37.96 56.93
CA ARG A 341 -44.83 -36.79 57.65
C ARG A 341 -46.33 -36.89 57.91
N ARG A 342 -47.12 -37.47 56.99
CA ARG A 342 -48.57 -37.73 57.20
C ARG A 342 -48.83 -38.79 58.27
N GLU A 343 -48.04 -39.86 58.32
CA GLU A 343 -48.16 -40.88 59.37
C GLU A 343 -47.89 -40.33 60.77
N ARG A 344 -46.95 -39.38 60.91
CA ARG A 344 -46.65 -38.74 62.20
C ARG A 344 -47.70 -37.72 62.66
N THR A 345 -48.62 -37.28 61.81
CA THR A 345 -49.69 -36.34 62.21
C THR A 345 -50.99 -37.07 62.58
N MET A 346 -51.06 -38.39 62.38
CA MET A 346 -52.23 -39.22 62.75
C MET A 346 -52.03 -40.03 64.04
N LEU A 347 -50.85 -39.91 64.66
CA LEU A 347 -50.55 -40.34 66.03
C LEU A 347 -50.46 -39.09 66.90
#